data_AF-A0ABD0RY75-F1
#
_entry.id   AF-A0ABD0RY75-F1
#
_cell.length_a   1.000
_cell.length_b   1.000
_cell.length_c   1.000
_cell.angle_alpha   90.00
_cell.angle_beta   90.00
_cell.angle_gamma   90.00
#
_symmetry.space_group_name_H-M   'P 1'
#
loop_
_entity.id
_entity.type
_entity.pdbx_description
1 polymer ?
#
loop_
_entity_poly.entity_id
_entity_poly.type
_entity_poly.pdbx_seq_one_letter_code
_entity_poly.pdbx_strand_id
1 'polypeptide(L)'
;VCEASGHFEMQVLSMQNLNGELQSGACCDGGRVAADRTCTADECDTFFRVCLKEYQSRVSSGGPCSYGSGSTPVIGGNTFSVKPLDNANDKSRIVLPFSFAWP
;
A
#
# COMPACT_ATOMS: atom_id res chain seq x y z
N VAL A 1 -7.33 -21.10 -28.97
CA VAL A 1 -7.36 -21.03 -27.48
C VAL A 1 -8.02 -19.70 -27.14
N CYS A 2 -9.08 -19.68 -26.34
CA CYS A 2 -9.67 -18.42 -25.89
C CYS A 2 -8.85 -17.95 -24.69
N GLU A 3 -8.05 -16.91 -24.86
CA GLU A 3 -7.25 -16.32 -23.78
C GLU A 3 -8.14 -15.35 -23.00
N ALA A 4 -8.47 -15.71 -21.76
CA ALA A 4 -9.10 -14.77 -20.84
C ALA A 4 -8.00 -13.89 -20.25
N SER A 5 -8.09 -12.57 -20.43
CA SER A 5 -7.12 -11.62 -19.92
C SER A 5 -7.80 -10.39 -19.35
N GLY A 6 -7.11 -9.67 -18.47
CA GLY A 6 -7.62 -8.48 -17.82
C GLY A 6 -6.61 -7.85 -16.88
N HIS A 7 -7.09 -6.85 -16.14
CA HIS A 7 -6.30 -6.14 -15.14
C HIS A 7 -7.08 -6.10 -13.83
N PHE A 8 -6.39 -6.37 -12.72
CA PHE A 8 -6.85 -5.98 -11.40
C PHE A 8 -6.18 -4.67 -11.02
N GLU A 9 -6.98 -3.64 -10.70
CA GLU A 9 -6.49 -2.32 -10.33
C GLU A 9 -6.80 -2.02 -8.86
N MET A 10 -5.79 -1.62 -8.10
CA MET A 10 -5.94 -1.08 -6.75
C MET A 10 -5.53 0.38 -6.74
N GLN A 11 -6.33 1.24 -6.11
CA GLN A 11 -6.02 2.65 -5.91
C GLN A 11 -6.01 2.98 -4.41
N VAL A 12 -4.94 3.61 -3.95
CA VAL A 12 -4.88 4.18 -2.60
C VAL A 12 -5.66 5.50 -2.60
N LEU A 13 -6.62 5.63 -1.70
CA LEU A 13 -7.47 6.82 -1.57
C LEU A 13 -6.98 7.78 -0.48
N SER A 14 -6.59 7.25 0.67
CA SER A 14 -6.06 8.05 1.78
C SER A 14 -5.27 7.17 2.74
N MET A 15 -4.44 7.82 3.55
CA MET A 15 -3.72 7.23 4.67
C MET A 15 -3.79 8.17 5.86
N GLN A 16 -3.85 7.60 7.06
CA GLN A 16 -3.77 8.36 8.30
C GLN A 16 -2.90 7.64 9.33
N ASN A 17 -1.76 8.23 9.64
CA ASN A 17 -0.85 7.85 10.71
C ASN A 17 -0.57 9.07 11.57
N LEU A 18 -1.50 9.43 12.47
CA LEU A 18 -1.41 10.66 13.27
C LEU A 18 -0.14 10.73 14.15
N ASN A 19 0.39 9.57 14.53
CA ASN A 19 1.54 9.48 15.43
C ASN A 19 2.88 9.31 14.69
N GLY A 20 2.87 9.07 13.37
CA GLY A 20 4.09 8.79 12.62
C GLY A 20 4.82 7.51 13.08
N GLU A 21 4.05 6.47 13.48
CA GLU A 21 4.60 5.24 14.07
C GLU A 21 4.59 4.06 13.11
N LEU A 22 5.56 3.17 13.27
CA LEU A 22 5.65 1.86 12.65
C LEU A 22 4.84 0.82 13.45
N GLN A 23 4.56 -0.34 12.83
CA GLN A 23 3.87 -1.45 13.49
C GLN A 23 4.58 -1.93 14.78
N SER A 24 5.91 -1.77 14.86
CA SER A 24 6.71 -2.09 16.05
C SER A 24 6.49 -1.13 17.22
N GLY A 25 5.81 0.00 17.00
CA GLY A 25 5.68 1.09 17.97
C GLY A 25 6.88 2.04 18.01
N ALA A 26 7.85 1.91 17.09
CA ALA A 26 8.90 2.91 16.87
C ALA A 26 8.39 4.04 15.96
N CYS A 27 9.08 5.18 15.95
CA CYS A 27 8.82 6.25 14.98
C CYS A 27 9.33 5.85 13.60
N CYS A 28 8.67 6.31 12.53
CA CYS A 28 9.14 6.12 11.16
C CYS A 28 10.54 6.68 10.96
N ASP A 29 10.71 7.95 11.35
CA ASP A 29 11.96 8.69 11.25
C ASP A 29 12.34 9.30 12.60
N GLY A 30 13.65 9.43 12.82
CA GLY A 30 14.19 10.03 14.04
C GLY A 30 13.90 9.23 15.32
N GLY A 31 13.75 9.96 16.43
CA GLY A 31 13.52 9.42 17.76
C GLY A 31 12.26 10.00 18.40
N ARG A 32 11.91 9.55 19.60
CA ARG A 32 10.82 10.18 20.35
C ARG A 32 11.29 11.45 21.05
N VAL A 33 10.44 12.47 21.04
CA VAL A 33 10.64 13.66 21.87
C VAL A 33 10.46 13.26 23.34
N ALA A 34 11.47 13.51 24.17
CA ALA A 34 11.53 13.00 25.54
C ALA A 34 10.43 13.55 26.46
N ALA A 35 9.88 14.73 26.13
CA ALA A 35 8.91 15.44 26.96
C ALA A 35 7.49 14.86 26.89
N ASP A 36 7.05 14.45 25.70
CA ASP A 36 5.67 14.01 25.41
C ASP A 36 5.60 12.61 24.80
N ARG A 37 6.76 11.97 24.56
CA ARG A 37 6.91 10.65 23.92
C ARG A 37 6.30 10.58 22.51
N THR A 38 6.08 11.72 21.85
CA THR A 38 5.61 11.76 20.47
C THR A 38 6.77 11.57 19.51
N CYS A 39 6.46 11.13 18.28
CA CYS A 39 7.46 11.09 17.23
C CYS A 39 7.83 12.51 16.79
N THR A 40 9.10 12.70 16.44
CA THR A 40 9.59 13.98 15.93
C THR A 40 8.82 14.44 14.69
N ALA A 41 8.92 15.72 14.36
CA ALA A 41 8.17 16.35 13.27
C ALA A 41 8.47 15.80 11.86
N ASP A 42 9.48 14.94 11.71
CA ASP A 42 9.79 14.31 10.42
C ASP A 42 8.77 13.22 10.12
N GLU A 43 8.25 13.20 8.89
CA GLU A 43 7.10 12.38 8.51
C GLU A 43 7.52 11.09 7.80
N CYS A 44 6.73 10.02 7.96
CA CYS A 44 6.98 8.76 7.27
C CYS A 44 6.99 8.93 5.74
N ASP A 45 7.98 8.37 5.06
CA ASP A 45 7.95 8.14 3.61
C ASP A 45 7.03 6.96 3.24
N THR A 46 5.72 7.21 3.17
CA THR A 46 4.70 6.16 3.02
C THR A 46 4.55 5.66 1.58
N PHE A 47 4.67 4.34 1.41
CA PHE A 47 4.39 3.60 0.17
C PHE A 47 3.61 2.31 0.46
N PHE A 48 2.99 1.71 -0.56
CA PHE A 48 2.14 0.53 -0.42
C PHE A 48 2.69 -0.64 -1.21
N ARG A 49 2.55 -1.85 -0.64
CA ARG A 49 2.82 -3.13 -1.30
C ARG A 49 1.55 -3.95 -1.34
N VAL A 50 1.33 -4.66 -2.44
CA VAL A 50 0.16 -5.52 -2.67
C VAL A 50 0.62 -6.90 -3.08
N CYS A 51 -0.06 -7.90 -2.53
CA CYS A 51 0.06 -9.31 -2.90
C CYS A 51 -1.35 -9.83 -3.13
N LEU A 52 -1.66 -10.21 -4.37
CA LEU A 52 -2.94 -10.79 -4.74
C LEU A 52 -2.76 -12.29 -4.95
N LYS A 53 -3.63 -13.09 -4.33
CA LYS A 53 -3.60 -14.56 -4.42
C LYS A 53 -5.01 -15.15 -4.39
N GLU A 54 -5.09 -16.45 -4.59
CA GLU A 54 -6.34 -17.20 -4.58
C GLU A 54 -7.08 -17.08 -3.25
N TYR A 55 -8.41 -17.28 -3.31
CA TYR A 55 -9.23 -17.38 -2.12
C TYR A 55 -8.79 -18.57 -1.27
N GLN A 56 -8.64 -18.34 0.04
CA GLN A 56 -8.33 -19.36 1.03
C GLN A 56 -9.40 -19.33 2.12
N SER A 57 -9.97 -20.50 2.45
CA SER A 57 -10.94 -20.61 3.55
C SER A 57 -10.34 -20.21 4.91
N ARG A 58 -9.03 -20.38 5.08
CA ARG A 58 -8.23 -19.87 6.19
C ARG A 58 -7.08 -19.05 5.63
N VAL A 59 -7.10 -17.74 5.86
CA VAL A 59 -6.12 -16.81 5.30
C VAL A 59 -4.77 -16.99 5.98
N SER A 60 -3.72 -17.15 5.17
CA SER A 60 -2.32 -17.03 5.62
C SER A 60 -1.78 -15.62 5.34
N SER A 61 -1.05 -15.04 6.30
CA SER A 61 -0.38 -13.74 6.14
C SER A 61 0.81 -13.79 5.17
N GLY A 62 1.28 -14.98 4.80
CA GLY A 62 2.34 -15.19 3.82
C GLY A 62 1.91 -16.06 2.64
N GLY A 63 2.91 -16.62 1.97
CA GLY A 63 2.75 -17.44 0.76
C GLY A 63 2.92 -16.65 -0.54
N PRO A 64 2.87 -17.33 -1.69
CA PRO A 64 3.08 -16.71 -2.99
C PRO A 64 1.90 -15.82 -3.41
N CYS A 65 2.19 -14.75 -4.13
CA CYS A 65 1.19 -13.88 -4.75
C CYS A 65 0.79 -14.45 -6.12
N SER A 66 -0.05 -15.50 -6.11
CA SER A 66 -0.39 -16.30 -7.29
C SER A 66 -1.05 -15.52 -8.42
N TYR A 67 -1.73 -14.41 -8.11
CA TYR A 67 -2.34 -13.51 -9.09
C TYR A 67 -1.50 -12.24 -9.35
N GLY A 68 -0.34 -12.12 -8.72
CA GLY A 68 0.59 -11.01 -8.91
C GLY A 68 0.83 -10.17 -7.66
N SER A 69 1.87 -9.36 -7.72
CA SER A 69 2.25 -8.42 -6.66
C SER A 69 2.78 -7.12 -7.26
N GLY A 70 2.73 -6.05 -6.49
CA GLY A 70 3.18 -4.74 -6.94
C GLY A 70 3.39 -3.78 -5.78
N SER A 71 3.98 -2.63 -6.07
CA SER A 71 4.19 -1.58 -5.08
C SER A 71 4.10 -0.20 -5.70
N THR A 72 3.65 0.77 -4.92
CA THR A 72 3.77 2.18 -5.27
C THR A 72 5.19 2.68 -4.97
N PRO A 73 5.64 3.78 -5.60
CA PRO A 73 6.66 4.64 -4.99
C PRO A 73 6.14 5.25 -3.67
N VAL A 74 6.95 6.07 -3.01
CA VAL A 74 6.46 6.93 -1.91
C VAL A 74 5.39 7.87 -2.47
N ILE A 75 4.20 7.86 -1.87
CA ILE A 75 3.04 8.63 -2.32
C ILE A 75 2.56 9.68 -1.32
N GLY A 76 3.13 9.71 -0.11
CA GLY A 76 2.85 10.76 0.86
C GLY A 76 3.51 10.52 2.21
N GLY A 77 3.31 11.50 3.10
CA GLY A 77 3.80 11.51 4.48
C GLY A 77 2.97 10.65 5.44
N ASN A 78 2.82 11.13 6.67
CA ASN A 78 2.02 10.51 7.72
C ASN A 78 0.53 10.40 7.39
N THR A 79 -0.06 11.48 6.85
CA THR A 79 -1.49 11.56 6.56
C THR A 79 -1.71 12.29 5.24
N PHE A 80 -2.43 11.67 4.31
CA PHE A 80 -2.73 12.28 3.01
C PHE A 80 -4.03 11.73 2.43
N SER A 81 -4.59 12.47 1.47
CA SER A 81 -5.74 12.05 0.66
C SER A 81 -5.43 12.29 -0.81
N VAL A 82 -5.69 11.28 -1.64
CA VAL A 82 -5.48 11.31 -3.08
C VAL A 82 -6.76 11.81 -3.76
N LYS A 83 -6.66 12.88 -4.55
CA LYS A 83 -7.81 13.40 -5.32
C LYS A 83 -8.03 12.56 -6.58
N PRO A 84 -9.23 12.04 -6.88
CA PRO A 84 -9.46 11.08 -7.97
C PRO A 84 -9.09 11.53 -9.40
N LEU A 85 -8.90 12.82 -9.66
CA LEU A 85 -8.88 13.40 -11.01
C LEU A 85 -7.52 13.91 -11.50
N ASP A 86 -6.47 13.82 -10.69
CA ASP A 86 -5.15 14.22 -11.15
C ASP A 86 -4.55 13.08 -11.97
N ASN A 87 -4.37 13.29 -13.28
CA ASN A 87 -3.65 12.38 -14.19
C ASN A 87 -2.18 12.10 -13.75
N ALA A 88 -1.72 12.72 -12.66
CA ALA A 88 -0.47 12.42 -11.95
C ALA A 88 -0.58 11.25 -10.94
N ASN A 89 -1.79 10.68 -10.73
CA ASN A 89 -2.08 9.63 -9.75
C ASN A 89 -1.70 8.20 -10.16
N ASP A 90 -0.97 8.00 -11.25
CA ASP A 90 -0.40 6.69 -11.53
C ASP A 90 0.49 6.18 -10.38
N LYS A 91 1.06 7.09 -9.58
CA LYS A 91 1.86 6.73 -8.41
C LYS A 91 1.06 6.03 -7.31
N SER A 92 -0.23 6.35 -7.13
CA SER A 92 -1.07 5.76 -6.07
C SER A 92 -1.87 4.54 -6.53
N ARG A 93 -1.71 4.15 -7.80
CA ARG A 93 -2.39 3.02 -8.42
C ARG A 93 -1.42 1.87 -8.67
N ILE A 94 -1.86 0.65 -8.38
CA ILE A 94 -1.15 -0.60 -8.70
C ILE A 94 -2.02 -1.38 -9.68
N VAL A 95 -1.43 -1.76 -10.81
CA VAL A 95 -2.10 -2.54 -11.87
C VAL A 95 -1.44 -3.91 -11.95
N LEU A 96 -2.24 -4.97 -11.78
CA LEU A 96 -1.80 -6.36 -11.90
C LEU A 96 -2.46 -6.99 -13.13
N PRO A 97 -1.72 -7.14 -14.25
CA PRO A 97 -2.24 -7.81 -15.44
C PRO A 97 -2.32 -9.32 -15.23
N PHE A 98 -3.33 -9.96 -15.82
CA PHE A 98 -3.51 -11.40 -15.79
C PHE A 98 -3.95 -11.96 -17.16
N SER A 99 -3.65 -13.23 -17.39
CA SER A 99 -4.01 -13.99 -18.59
C SER A 99 -4.73 -15.33 -18.27
N PHE A 100 -5.35 -15.40 -17.09
CA PHE A 100 -6.21 -16.50 -16.66
C PHE A 100 -7.68 -16.04 -16.57
N ALA A 101 -8.62 -16.99 -16.53
CA ALA A 101 -10.02 -16.67 -16.27
C ALA A 101 -10.17 -16.17 -14.82
N TRP A 102 -10.71 -14.96 -14.64
CA TRP A 102 -10.91 -14.38 -13.32
C TRP A 102 -11.91 -15.23 -12.51
N PRO A 103 -11.52 -15.75 -11.33
CA PRO A 103 -12.32 -16.70 -10.56
C PRO A 103 -13.44 -16.06 -9.74
#